data_AF-Q56X20-F1
#
_entry.id   AF-Q56X20-F1
#
_cell.length_a   1.000
_cell.length_b   1.000
_cell.length_c   1.000
_cell.angle_alpha   90.00
_cell.angle_beta   90.00
_cell.angle_gamma   90.00
#
_symmetry.space_group_name_H-M   'P 1'
#
loop_
_entity.id
_entity.type
_entity.pdbx_description
1 polymer ?
#
loop_
_entity_poly.entity_id
_entity_poly.type
_entity_poly.pdbx_seq_one_letter_code
_entity_poly.pdbx_strand_id
1 'polypeptide(L)'
;NIGWPRSNCRYGADLAKQLTDSLLNVLATCGSVRITLSYKTPAKVSRVIFKELGDNPKVYIWNGQEPNPYMGHLAWGDAFVVTADSVSLISEACSTGKPVYVVGADHCKWKIAEFQKSLRERGVVRSFTGFEDMSESWSYPPLNDTAEAATRIRRELAARGWSLRS
;
A
#
# COMPACT_ATOMS: atom_id res chain seq x y z
N ASN A 1 2.47 -3.50 -3.28
CA ASN A 1 3.57 -2.52 -3.08
C ASN A 1 4.18 -2.71 -1.70
N ILE A 2 5.47 -2.97 -1.62
CA ILE A 2 6.13 -3.39 -0.38
C ILE A 2 7.12 -2.32 0.06
N GLY A 3 6.88 -1.75 1.24
CA GLY A 3 7.70 -0.74 1.89
C GLY A 3 8.89 -1.33 2.63
N TRP A 4 9.32 -0.67 3.71
CA TRP A 4 10.41 -1.13 4.54
C TRP A 4 10.11 -0.96 6.04
N PRO A 5 10.63 -1.86 6.90
CA PRO A 5 10.41 -1.75 8.34
C PRO A 5 10.88 -0.40 8.88
N ARG A 6 10.08 0.18 9.78
CA ARG A 6 10.41 1.39 10.53
C ARG A 6 10.45 1.08 12.03
N SER A 7 11.01 1.98 12.83
CA SER A 7 11.05 1.83 14.30
C SER A 7 9.67 1.51 14.89
N ASN A 8 8.64 2.17 14.36
CA ASN A 8 7.23 2.03 14.74
C ASN A 8 6.43 1.07 13.85
N CYS A 9 7.07 0.34 12.93
CA CYS A 9 6.43 -0.77 12.23
C CYS A 9 7.50 -1.81 11.84
N ARG A 10 7.72 -2.78 12.73
CA ARG A 10 8.85 -3.71 12.63
C ARG A 10 8.38 -5.05 12.09
N TYR A 11 8.93 -5.43 10.94
CA TYR A 11 8.72 -6.74 10.36
C TYR A 11 9.99 -7.25 9.68
N GLY A 12 10.04 -8.55 9.41
CA GLY A 12 11.12 -9.20 8.69
C GLY A 12 10.58 -10.30 7.78
N ALA A 13 11.26 -11.45 7.79
CA ALA A 13 10.87 -12.59 6.97
C ALA A 13 9.51 -13.19 7.36
N ASP A 14 9.06 -12.95 8.60
CA ASP A 14 7.73 -13.31 9.10
C ASP A 14 6.60 -12.67 8.27
N LEU A 15 6.62 -11.34 8.11
CA LEU A 15 5.63 -10.66 7.27
C LEU A 15 5.77 -11.06 5.80
N ALA A 16 7.02 -11.29 5.33
CA ALA A 16 7.25 -11.74 3.97
C ALA A 16 6.56 -13.09 3.70
N LYS A 17 6.70 -14.05 4.61
CA LYS A 17 6.03 -15.36 4.53
C LYS A 17 4.51 -15.22 4.57
N GLN A 18 3.98 -14.47 5.54
CA GLN A 18 2.54 -14.23 5.63
C GLN A 18 1.99 -13.62 4.33
N LEU A 19 2.70 -12.64 3.77
CA LEU A 19 2.33 -12.00 2.52
C LEU A 19 2.38 -12.97 1.34
N THR A 20 3.43 -13.78 1.21
CA THR A 20 3.53 -14.75 0.11
C THR A 20 2.44 -15.81 0.19
N ASP A 21 2.16 -16.33 1.39
CA ASP A 21 1.09 -17.32 1.61
C ASP A 21 -0.28 -16.72 1.26
N SER A 22 -0.55 -15.50 1.73
CA SER A 22 -1.80 -14.79 1.45
C SER A 22 -1.96 -14.50 -0.05
N LEU A 23 -0.89 -14.09 -0.72
CA LEU A 23 -0.91 -13.85 -2.17
C LEU A 23 -1.18 -15.12 -2.95
N LEU A 24 -0.53 -16.24 -2.59
CA LEU A 24 -0.74 -17.54 -3.25
C LEU A 24 -2.21 -17.99 -3.15
N ASN A 25 -2.85 -17.80 -1.99
CA ASN A 25 -4.24 -18.18 -1.79
C ASN A 25 -5.19 -17.41 -2.72
N VAL A 26 -4.94 -16.12 -2.95
CA VAL A 26 -5.79 -15.29 -3.80
C VAL A 26 -5.47 -15.39 -5.30
N LEU A 27 -4.43 -16.11 -5.70
CA LEU A 27 -4.09 -16.28 -7.12
C LEU A 27 -5.17 -16.99 -7.93
N ALA A 28 -6.01 -17.79 -7.28
CA ALA A 28 -7.12 -18.48 -7.93
C ALA A 28 -8.21 -17.51 -8.41
N THR A 29 -8.44 -16.42 -7.66
CA THR A 29 -9.52 -15.45 -7.91
C THR A 29 -9.03 -14.15 -8.55
N CYS A 30 -7.71 -13.96 -8.69
CA CYS A 30 -7.12 -12.80 -9.37
C CYS A 30 -6.56 -13.13 -10.76
N GLY A 31 -6.44 -12.09 -11.60
CA GLY A 31 -5.84 -12.18 -12.93
C GLY A 31 -4.31 -12.34 -12.87
N SER A 32 -3.60 -11.29 -12.46
CA SER A 32 -2.15 -11.30 -12.25
C SER A 32 -1.74 -10.41 -11.09
N VAL A 33 -0.60 -10.72 -10.46
CA VAL A 33 -0.04 -9.93 -9.35
C VAL A 33 1.21 -9.22 -9.82
N ARG A 34 1.26 -7.90 -9.64
CA ARG A 34 2.42 -7.06 -9.95
C ARG A 34 3.02 -6.51 -8.66
N ILE A 35 4.28 -6.84 -8.39
CA ILE A 35 4.96 -6.52 -7.13
C ILE A 35 6.09 -5.54 -7.39
N THR A 36 6.06 -4.39 -6.71
CA THR A 36 7.21 -3.52 -6.52
C THR A 36 7.64 -3.51 -5.05
N LEU A 37 8.95 -3.40 -4.87
CA LEU A 37 9.63 -3.30 -3.59
C LEU A 37 10.29 -1.92 -3.51
N SER A 38 10.30 -1.32 -2.32
CA SER A 38 11.16 -0.16 -2.06
C SER A 38 12.63 -0.57 -2.12
N TYR A 39 13.50 0.32 -2.60
CA TYR A 39 14.97 0.14 -2.49
C TYR A 39 15.46 -0.07 -1.05
N LYS A 40 14.65 0.33 -0.06
CA LYS A 40 14.95 0.17 1.37
C LYS A 40 14.41 -1.14 1.95
N THR A 41 13.66 -1.94 1.18
CA THR A 41 13.13 -3.22 1.65
C THR A 41 14.31 -4.16 2.00
N PRO A 42 14.37 -4.72 3.23
CA PRO A 42 15.50 -5.55 3.63
C PRO A 42 15.67 -6.78 2.74
N ALA A 43 16.91 -7.16 2.43
CA ALA A 43 17.23 -8.31 1.56
C ALA A 43 16.57 -9.63 2.04
N LYS A 44 16.41 -9.81 3.35
CA LYS A 44 15.72 -10.98 3.92
C LYS A 44 14.23 -11.05 3.55
N VAL A 45 13.58 -9.91 3.31
CA VAL A 45 12.17 -9.82 2.89
C VAL A 45 12.08 -10.10 1.40
N SER A 46 12.88 -9.40 0.59
CA SER A 46 12.85 -9.59 -0.87
C SER A 46 13.22 -11.03 -1.26
N ARG A 47 14.24 -11.64 -0.64
CA ARG A 47 14.61 -13.05 -0.90
C ARG A 47 13.47 -14.03 -0.69
N VAL A 48 12.66 -13.87 0.37
CA VAL A 48 11.49 -14.72 0.60
C VAL A 48 10.48 -14.54 -0.53
N ILE A 49 10.16 -13.30 -0.88
CA ILE A 49 9.19 -13.00 -1.95
C ILE A 49 9.62 -13.57 -3.29
N PHE A 50 10.88 -13.38 -3.68
CA PHE A 50 11.43 -13.95 -4.92
C PHE A 50 11.42 -15.48 -4.89
N LYS A 51 11.78 -16.10 -3.76
CA LYS A 51 11.80 -17.55 -3.61
C LYS A 51 10.40 -18.18 -3.73
N GLU A 52 9.40 -17.58 -3.08
CA GLU A 52 8.07 -18.19 -3.00
C GLU A 52 7.17 -17.86 -4.21
N LEU A 53 7.39 -16.71 -4.87
CA LEU A 53 6.52 -16.23 -5.95
C LEU A 53 7.20 -16.10 -7.31
N GLY A 54 8.52 -16.13 -7.39
CA GLY A 54 9.27 -15.78 -8.60
C GLY A 54 9.03 -16.69 -9.80
N ASP A 55 8.72 -17.97 -9.56
CA ASP A 55 8.47 -18.96 -10.61
C ASP A 55 6.98 -19.05 -10.99
N ASN A 56 6.11 -18.25 -10.38
CA ASN A 56 4.67 -18.31 -10.63
C ASN A 56 4.31 -17.50 -11.90
N PRO A 57 3.65 -18.09 -12.92
CA PRO A 57 3.38 -17.41 -14.20
C PRO A 57 2.39 -16.24 -14.08
N LYS A 58 1.58 -16.17 -13.02
CA LYS A 58 0.67 -15.04 -12.76
C LYS A 58 1.35 -13.89 -12.00
N VAL A 59 2.56 -14.08 -11.49
CA VAL A 59 3.25 -13.10 -10.66
C VAL A 59 4.40 -12.47 -11.45
N TYR A 60 4.47 -11.15 -11.41
CA TYR A 60 5.62 -10.41 -11.90
C TYR A 60 6.19 -9.55 -10.76
N ILE A 61 7.46 -9.78 -10.44
CA ILE A 61 8.20 -9.02 -9.44
C ILE A 61 9.16 -8.09 -10.18
N TRP A 62 8.99 -6.79 -9.99
CA TRP A 62 9.88 -5.80 -10.57
C TRP A 62 11.30 -5.96 -10.01
N ASN A 63 12.28 -5.94 -10.91
CA ASN A 63 13.69 -6.24 -10.63
C ASN A 63 14.50 -5.03 -10.14
N GLY A 64 13.87 -3.87 -9.94
CA GLY A 64 14.53 -2.64 -9.47
C GLY A 64 15.06 -1.72 -10.58
N GLN A 65 14.89 -2.09 -11.86
CA GLN A 65 15.33 -1.27 -12.99
C GLN A 65 14.37 -0.11 -13.27
N GLU A 66 14.92 1.09 -13.47
CA GLU A 66 14.12 2.27 -13.81
C GLU A 66 13.53 2.20 -15.24
N PRO A 67 12.35 2.79 -15.49
CA PRO A 67 11.51 3.48 -14.51
C PRO A 67 10.75 2.51 -13.60
N ASN A 68 10.61 2.86 -12.32
CA ASN A 68 9.78 2.11 -11.38
C ASN A 68 8.31 2.03 -11.88
N PRO A 69 7.73 0.83 -12.07
CA PRO A 69 6.40 0.67 -12.65
C PRO A 69 5.25 1.04 -11.69
N TYR A 70 5.56 1.52 -10.48
CA TYR A 70 4.57 1.86 -9.46
C TYR A 70 3.44 2.77 -9.95
N MET A 71 3.73 3.79 -10.75
CA MET A 71 2.69 4.67 -11.31
C MET A 71 1.77 3.93 -12.28
N GLY A 72 2.33 3.02 -13.08
CA GLY A 72 1.54 2.13 -13.94
C GLY A 72 0.66 1.20 -13.12
N HIS A 73 1.16 0.68 -11.99
CA HIS A 73 0.34 -0.13 -11.08
C HIS A 73 -0.85 0.67 -10.53
N LEU A 74 -0.64 1.91 -10.09
CA LEU A 74 -1.74 2.75 -9.61
C LEU A 74 -2.80 3.04 -10.68
N ALA A 75 -2.37 3.31 -11.92
CA ALA A 75 -3.30 3.59 -13.01
C ALA A 75 -4.14 2.36 -13.37
N TRP A 76 -3.51 1.19 -13.52
CA TRP A 76 -4.13 0.01 -14.13
C TRP A 76 -4.55 -1.09 -13.16
N GLY A 77 -4.06 -1.09 -11.92
CA GLY A 77 -4.39 -2.12 -10.95
C GLY A 77 -5.87 -2.09 -10.55
N ASP A 78 -6.50 -3.26 -10.44
CA ASP A 78 -7.89 -3.40 -10.00
C ASP A 78 -8.03 -3.36 -8.48
N ALA A 79 -6.99 -3.79 -7.77
CA ALA A 79 -6.89 -3.78 -6.32
C ALA A 79 -5.43 -3.64 -5.87
N PHE A 80 -5.22 -3.15 -4.65
CA PHE A 80 -3.88 -2.90 -4.10
C PHE A 80 -3.67 -3.63 -2.79
N VAL A 81 -2.54 -4.34 -2.67
CA VAL A 81 -2.03 -4.82 -1.38
C VAL A 81 -0.79 -4.00 -1.02
N VAL A 82 -0.79 -3.37 0.15
CA VAL A 82 0.27 -2.46 0.60
C VAL A 82 0.70 -2.81 2.03
N THR A 83 2.00 -2.74 2.32
CA THR A 83 2.50 -2.92 3.69
C THR A 83 2.18 -1.71 4.57
N ALA A 84 1.85 -1.96 5.83
CA ALA A 84 1.34 -0.95 6.77
C ALA A 84 2.34 0.15 7.16
N ASP A 85 3.64 0.00 6.87
CA ASP A 85 4.71 0.92 7.26
C ASP A 85 4.72 2.26 6.49
N SER A 86 4.04 2.31 5.34
CA SER A 86 4.15 3.45 4.43
C SER A 86 2.82 4.19 4.30
N VAL A 87 2.74 5.33 5.00
CA VAL A 87 1.64 6.29 4.85
C VAL A 87 1.49 6.72 3.40
N SER A 88 2.59 7.06 2.72
CA SER A 88 2.58 7.52 1.33
C SER A 88 2.00 6.47 0.38
N LEU A 89 2.52 5.23 0.40
CA LEU A 89 2.06 4.19 -0.52
C LEU A 89 0.57 3.86 -0.33
N ILE A 90 0.09 3.94 0.91
CA ILE A 90 -1.31 3.67 1.25
C ILE A 90 -2.18 4.84 0.80
N SER A 91 -1.79 6.08 1.10
CA SER A 91 -2.52 7.27 0.64
C SER A 91 -2.60 7.37 -0.88
N GLU A 92 -1.52 7.04 -1.59
CA GLU A 92 -1.47 7.01 -3.06
C GLU A 92 -2.35 5.89 -3.64
N ALA A 93 -2.37 4.71 -3.02
CA ALA A 93 -3.31 3.67 -3.41
C ALA A 93 -4.76 4.09 -3.14
N CYS A 94 -5.00 4.77 -2.01
CA CYS A 94 -6.33 5.24 -1.62
C CYS A 94 -6.86 6.39 -2.49
N SER A 95 -6.00 7.15 -3.17
CA SER A 95 -6.44 8.19 -4.11
C SER A 95 -6.99 7.62 -5.42
N THR A 96 -6.91 6.29 -5.63
CA THR A 96 -7.51 5.63 -6.79
C THR A 96 -9.01 5.36 -6.61
N GLY A 97 -9.51 5.33 -5.36
CA GLY A 97 -10.89 4.90 -5.03
C GLY A 97 -11.16 3.40 -5.23
N LYS A 98 -10.13 2.60 -5.57
CA LYS A 98 -10.21 1.15 -5.78
C LYS A 98 -9.90 0.37 -4.50
N PRO A 99 -10.21 -0.94 -4.42
CA PRO A 99 -9.89 -1.77 -3.26
C PRO A 99 -8.44 -1.62 -2.78
N VAL A 100 -8.25 -1.28 -1.51
CA VAL A 100 -6.94 -1.23 -0.86
C VAL A 100 -6.94 -2.13 0.37
N TYR A 101 -6.00 -3.07 0.36
CA TYR A 101 -5.74 -3.99 1.44
C TYR A 101 -4.39 -3.69 2.09
N VAL A 102 -4.36 -3.73 3.42
CA VAL A 102 -3.17 -3.47 4.20
C VAL A 102 -2.71 -4.73 4.90
N VAL A 103 -1.42 -5.04 4.77
CA VAL A 103 -0.77 -6.17 5.43
C VAL A 103 0.22 -5.70 6.49
N GLY A 104 0.24 -6.39 7.63
CA GLY A 104 1.20 -6.13 8.71
C GLY A 104 0.86 -4.97 9.63
N ALA A 105 -0.41 -4.55 9.70
CA ALA A 105 -0.85 -3.48 10.60
C ALA A 105 -0.55 -3.80 12.08
N ASP A 106 -0.57 -5.07 12.48
CA ASP A 106 -0.30 -5.51 13.86
C ASP A 106 1.18 -5.33 14.27
N HIS A 107 2.08 -5.14 13.30
CA HIS A 107 3.48 -4.80 13.56
C HIS A 107 3.70 -3.31 13.81
N CYS A 108 2.69 -2.48 13.51
CA CYS A 108 2.78 -1.04 13.60
C CYS A 108 2.31 -0.51 14.97
N LYS A 109 2.90 0.61 15.40
CA LYS A 109 2.62 1.28 16.67
C LYS A 109 2.45 2.79 16.48
N TRP A 110 1.85 3.43 17.47
CA TRP A 110 1.74 4.89 17.58
C TRP A 110 1.04 5.49 16.35
N LYS A 111 1.55 6.59 15.81
CA LYS A 111 0.97 7.32 14.67
C LYS A 111 0.71 6.45 13.44
N ILE A 112 1.53 5.41 13.20
CA ILE A 112 1.30 4.52 12.05
C ILE A 112 0.06 3.65 12.32
N ALA A 113 -0.07 3.09 13.52
CA ALA A 113 -1.24 2.32 13.89
C ALA A 113 -2.52 3.19 13.92
N GLU A 114 -2.43 4.41 14.44
CA GLU A 114 -3.54 5.38 14.43
C GLU A 114 -3.96 5.74 13.00
N PHE A 115 -3.00 5.95 12.10
CA PHE A 115 -3.29 6.18 10.67
C PHE A 115 -4.03 5.00 10.04
N GLN A 116 -3.54 3.77 10.22
CA GLN A 116 -4.22 2.57 9.70
C GLN A 116 -5.63 2.42 10.26
N LYS A 117 -5.79 2.67 11.57
CA LYS A 117 -7.09 2.62 12.24
C LYS A 117 -8.05 3.65 11.63
N SER A 118 -7.62 4.89 11.46
CA SER A 118 -8.44 5.95 10.87
C SER A 118 -8.90 5.61 9.45
N LEU A 119 -8.03 5.06 8.60
CA LEU A 119 -8.41 4.64 7.25
C LEU A 119 -9.42 3.49 7.26
N ARG A 120 -9.27 2.54 8.19
CA ARG A 120 -10.21 1.42 8.35
C ARG A 120 -11.59 1.90 8.79
N GLU A 121 -11.62 2.83 9.75
CA GLU A 121 -12.87 3.46 10.23
C GLU A 121 -13.57 4.27 9.14
N ARG A 122 -12.80 4.90 8.23
CA ARG A 122 -13.33 5.57 7.03
C ARG A 122 -13.83 4.60 5.95
N GLY A 123 -13.57 3.29 6.09
CA GLY A 123 -13.95 2.27 5.11
C GLY A 123 -13.13 2.29 3.81
N VAL A 124 -11.97 2.96 3.80
CA VAL A 124 -11.13 3.12 2.60
C VAL A 124 -10.01 2.08 2.49
N VAL A 125 -9.77 1.32 3.57
CA VAL A 125 -8.85 0.15 3.56
C VAL A 125 -9.45 -1.03 4.33
N ARG A 126 -9.05 -2.24 3.95
CA ARG A 126 -9.33 -3.49 4.68
C ARG A 126 -8.02 -4.21 5.03
N SER A 127 -8.05 -5.13 6.01
CA SER A 127 -6.89 -6.01 6.25
C SER A 127 -6.76 -7.00 5.09
N PHE A 128 -5.52 -7.31 4.68
CA PHE A 128 -5.25 -8.40 3.74
C PHE A 128 -5.02 -9.70 4.53
N THR A 129 -5.82 -10.73 4.28
CA THR A 129 -5.79 -12.00 5.01
C THR A 129 -5.45 -13.20 4.15
N GLY A 130 -5.58 -13.07 2.82
CA GLY A 130 -5.43 -14.17 1.88
C GLY A 130 -6.70 -15.00 1.68
N PHE A 131 -7.81 -14.60 2.29
CA PHE A 131 -9.13 -15.25 2.14
C PHE A 131 -10.11 -14.41 1.31
N GLU A 132 -9.64 -13.29 0.77
CA GLU A 132 -10.44 -12.43 -0.09
C GLU A 132 -10.69 -13.07 -1.45
N ASP A 133 -11.92 -12.94 -1.96
CA ASP A 133 -12.20 -13.18 -3.38
C ASP A 133 -11.81 -11.92 -4.18
N MET A 134 -10.73 -12.01 -4.95
CA MET A 134 -10.22 -10.87 -5.72
C MET A 134 -11.03 -10.58 -6.98
N SER A 135 -12.03 -11.40 -7.31
CA SER A 135 -13.02 -11.08 -8.34
C SER A 135 -14.10 -10.12 -7.82
N GLU A 136 -14.30 -10.05 -6.50
CA GLU A 136 -15.15 -9.05 -5.89
C GLU A 136 -14.45 -7.69 -5.82
N SER A 137 -15.20 -6.63 -6.14
CA SER A 137 -14.69 -5.26 -6.11
C SER A 137 -15.54 -4.37 -5.21
N TRP A 138 -14.91 -3.37 -4.63
CA TRP A 138 -15.53 -2.34 -3.80
C TRP A 138 -14.84 -1.00 -4.05
N SER A 139 -15.57 0.09 -3.86
CA SER A 139 -15.06 1.43 -4.13
C SER A 139 -15.45 2.41 -3.03
N TYR A 140 -14.72 3.52 -2.97
CA TYR A 140 -14.98 4.62 -2.05
C TYR A 140 -14.60 5.93 -2.74
N PRO A 141 -15.10 7.08 -2.25
CA PRO A 141 -14.66 8.38 -2.73
C PRO A 141 -13.13 8.50 -2.60
N PRO A 142 -12.40 8.75 -3.71
CA PRO A 142 -10.95 8.87 -3.68
C PRO A 142 -10.45 9.81 -2.59
N LEU A 143 -9.43 9.38 -1.85
CA LEU A 143 -8.80 10.27 -0.87
C LEU A 143 -8.13 11.44 -1.58
N ASN A 144 -8.51 12.65 -1.17
CA ASN A 144 -7.92 13.90 -1.64
C ASN A 144 -7.33 14.71 -0.48
N ASP A 145 -6.88 14.01 0.57
CA ASP A 145 -6.40 14.58 1.83
C ASP A 145 -5.28 15.63 1.58
N THR A 146 -4.46 15.46 0.53
CA THR A 146 -3.42 16.43 0.14
C THR A 146 -4.00 17.75 -0.37
N ALA A 147 -4.97 17.72 -1.29
CA ALA A 147 -5.59 18.96 -1.78
C ALA A 147 -6.46 19.61 -0.69
N GLU A 148 -7.10 18.80 0.16
CA GLU A 148 -7.87 19.28 1.29
C GLU A 148 -6.95 19.97 2.33
N ALA A 149 -5.83 19.34 2.70
CA ALA A 149 -4.85 19.93 3.60
C ALA A 149 -4.26 21.23 3.03
N ALA A 150 -3.88 21.24 1.74
CA ALA A 150 -3.39 22.44 1.08
C ALA A 150 -4.44 23.56 1.09
N THR A 151 -5.72 23.23 0.89
CA THR A 151 -6.81 24.20 0.94
C THR A 151 -7.03 24.76 2.34
N ARG A 152 -6.96 23.91 3.38
CA ARG A 152 -7.04 24.33 4.78
C ARG A 152 -5.86 25.25 5.14
N ILE A 153 -4.64 24.89 4.77
CA ILE A 153 -3.44 25.72 5.00
C ILE A 153 -3.59 27.08 4.31
N ARG A 154 -4.02 27.11 3.04
CA ARG A 154 -4.28 28.37 2.31
C ARG A 154 -5.32 29.24 3.02
N ARG A 155 -6.40 28.64 3.53
CA ARG A 155 -7.45 29.36 4.28
C ARG A 155 -6.91 29.96 5.58
N GLU A 156 -6.15 29.20 6.36
CA GLU A 156 -5.54 29.66 7.62
C GLU A 156 -4.50 30.76 7.39
N LEU A 157 -3.68 30.65 6.33
CA LEU A 157 -2.73 31.68 5.95
C LEU A 157 -3.45 32.97 5.52
N ALA A 158 -4.50 32.85 4.70
CA ALA A 158 -5.31 34.00 4.27
C ALA A 158 -5.99 34.70 5.46
N ALA A 159 -6.51 33.94 6.44
CA ALA A 159 -7.08 34.49 7.67
C ALA A 159 -6.05 35.27 8.51
N ARG A 160 -4.76 34.99 8.35
CA ARG A 160 -3.64 35.71 8.98
C ARG A 160 -3.03 36.79 8.08
N GLY A 161 -3.65 37.08 6.92
CA GLY A 161 -3.19 38.08 5.96
C GLY A 161 -2.02 37.66 5.08
N TRP A 162 -1.68 36.36 5.05
CA TRP A 162 -0.52 35.82 4.31
C TRP A 162 -1.00 35.09 3.04
N SER A 163 -0.27 35.25 1.93
CA SER A 163 -0.52 34.49 0.69
C SER A 163 0.71 33.67 0.30
N LEU A 164 0.48 32.43 -0.14
CA LEU A 164 1.52 31.61 -0.76
C LEU A 164 1.68 32.06 -2.22
N ARG A 165 2.89 32.47 -2.61
CA ARG A 165 3.21 32.68 -4.04
C ARG A 165 3.16 31.33 -4.75
N SER A 166 2.38 31.26 -5.83
CA SER A 166 2.29 30.12 -6.75
C SER A 166 3.55 29.96 -7.57
#